data_AF-A0A428TTA7-F1
#
_entry.id   AF-A0A428TTA7-F1
#
_cell.length_a   1.000
_cell.length_b   1.000
_cell.length_c   1.000
_cell.angle_alpha   90.00
_cell.angle_beta   90.00
_cell.angle_gamma   90.00
#
_symmetry.space_group_name_H-M   'P 1'
#
loop_
_entity.id
_entity.type
_entity.pdbx_description
1 polymer ?
#
loop_
_entity_poly.entity_id
_entity_poly.type
_entity_poly.pdbx_seq_one_letter_code
_entity_poly.pdbx_strand_id
1 'polypeptide(L)'
;MNILKGIVDVFTTRSAPRAFAGAPETHIQWLPTTKAFRETCNHFIDLPKDAGLENTLCEVHYIHHTLRHYLLPTTLPGDSLELCSRMLRSLETRRDLTPLVLSETSIADTIFGIARLRYTPANEPPELQPRVMALRNHWTSPGAKPTPLTTGYATSHKPPLIPENYELNLTLEQSAEAELHYRLWRTNRDRKVSYLKRHPPEPVRARGVTRREIASDAVWEALPWMPDEMRKAPQDRKVKLEPLYQRIDSQAVPLDWVNPDDSMQAFATSGEERRWEEIRRRIYDRKDRQARHAKRLTVGKRG
;
A
#
# COMPACT_ATOMS: atom_id res chain seq x y z
N MET A 1 15.39 -23.37 -12.83
CA MET A 1 14.94 -22.17 -13.58
C MET A 1 14.22 -21.24 -12.61
N ASN A 2 14.84 -20.11 -12.26
CA ASN A 2 14.37 -19.16 -11.24
C ASN A 2 13.54 -18.02 -11.85
N ILE A 3 12.33 -18.31 -12.33
CA ILE A 3 11.42 -17.29 -12.90
C ILE A 3 10.72 -16.47 -11.80
N LEU A 4 10.58 -17.05 -10.59
CA LEU A 4 10.01 -16.40 -9.41
C LEU A 4 10.83 -15.19 -8.90
N LYS A 5 12.13 -15.13 -9.21
CA LYS A 5 12.99 -13.98 -8.88
C LYS A 5 12.61 -12.71 -9.62
N GLY A 6 12.15 -12.81 -10.87
CA GLY A 6 11.81 -11.65 -11.69
C GLY A 6 10.41 -11.08 -11.45
N ILE A 7 9.46 -11.91 -11.00
CA ILE A 7 8.05 -11.52 -10.85
C ILE A 7 7.84 -10.59 -9.65
N VAL A 8 8.62 -10.77 -8.57
CA VAL A 8 8.53 -9.93 -7.36
C VAL A 8 9.23 -8.58 -7.58
N ASP A 9 10.27 -8.53 -8.42
CA ASP A 9 11.13 -7.34 -8.58
C ASP A 9 10.48 -6.16 -9.32
N VAL A 10 9.45 -6.42 -10.16
CA VAL A 10 8.76 -5.37 -10.91
C VAL A 10 7.88 -4.49 -10.02
N PHE A 11 7.36 -5.05 -8.93
CA PHE A 11 6.58 -4.31 -7.94
C PHE A 11 7.45 -3.69 -6.83
N THR A 12 8.70 -4.13 -6.70
CA THR A 12 9.69 -3.54 -5.78
C THR A 12 10.67 -2.61 -6.48
N THR A 13 10.35 -2.07 -7.68
CA THR A 13 11.23 -1.05 -8.29
C THR A 13 11.34 0.16 -7.37
N ARG A 14 12.44 0.12 -6.61
CA ARG A 14 12.91 1.09 -5.63
C ARG A 14 12.96 2.46 -6.28
N SER A 15 12.08 3.33 -5.83
CA SER A 15 12.56 4.65 -5.45
C SER A 15 13.15 4.48 -4.05
N ALA A 16 14.39 4.91 -3.85
CA ALA A 16 15.04 4.89 -2.53
C ALA A 16 14.05 5.37 -1.45
N PRO A 17 14.03 4.75 -0.25
CA PRO A 17 13.22 5.25 0.83
C PRO A 17 13.58 6.72 1.00
N ARG A 18 12.62 7.63 0.77
CA ARG A 18 12.74 8.97 1.31
C ARG A 18 12.83 8.74 2.81
N ALA A 19 14.02 8.97 3.35
CA ALA A 19 14.20 9.16 4.78
C ALA A 19 13.07 10.09 5.22
N PHE A 20 12.20 9.60 6.09
CA PHE A 20 11.28 10.46 6.82
C PHE A 20 12.15 11.28 7.76
N ALA A 21 12.78 12.32 7.22
CA ALA A 21 13.42 13.36 8.01
C ALA A 21 12.30 14.09 8.75
N GLY A 22 12.22 13.87 10.06
CA GLY A 22 11.33 14.63 10.96
C GLY A 22 10.43 13.83 11.89
N ALA A 23 10.50 12.49 11.95
CA ALA A 23 9.89 11.75 13.05
C ALA A 23 10.95 11.54 14.16
N PRO A 24 10.69 11.88 15.43
CA PRO A 24 11.62 11.57 16.51
C PRO A 24 11.90 10.07 16.48
N GLU A 25 13.17 9.71 16.56
CA GLU A 25 13.63 8.33 16.72
C GLU A 25 12.98 7.76 17.99
N THR A 26 11.83 7.10 17.85
CA THR A 26 11.27 6.34 18.96
C THR A 26 12.10 5.07 19.09
N HIS A 27 13.11 5.17 19.97
CA HIS A 27 13.99 4.10 20.40
C HIS A 27 13.20 2.80 20.62
N ILE A 28 13.48 1.79 19.79
CA ILE A 28 12.84 0.45 19.80
C ILE A 28 13.25 -0.34 21.05
N GLN A 29 14.24 0.13 21.81
CA GLN A 29 14.82 -0.54 22.99
C GLN A 29 13.82 -0.94 24.08
N TRP A 30 12.63 -0.33 24.08
CA TRP A 30 11.57 -0.59 25.05
C TRP A 30 10.59 -1.70 24.64
N LEU A 31 10.64 -2.15 23.38
CA LEU A 31 9.79 -3.23 22.91
C LEU A 31 10.43 -4.60 23.23
N PRO A 32 9.66 -5.57 23.76
CA PRO A 32 10.17 -6.92 23.93
C PRO A 32 10.63 -7.50 22.59
N THR A 33 11.81 -8.13 22.58
CA THR A 33 12.35 -8.83 21.40
C THR A 33 11.99 -10.32 21.37
N THR A 34 11.24 -10.78 22.37
CA THR A 34 10.86 -12.19 22.51
C THR A 34 10.00 -12.64 21.32
N LYS A 35 10.15 -13.91 20.93
CA LYS A 35 9.37 -14.49 19.83
C LYS A 35 7.87 -14.45 20.14
N ALA A 36 7.47 -14.80 21.37
CA ALA A 36 6.08 -14.83 21.81
C ALA A 36 5.40 -13.45 21.74
N PHE A 37 6.12 -12.37 22.09
CA PHE A 37 5.60 -11.01 21.93
C PHE A 37 5.36 -10.68 20.46
N ARG A 38 6.34 -10.99 19.60
CA ARG A 38 6.26 -10.73 18.16
C ARG A 38 5.18 -11.55 17.45
N GLU A 39 4.92 -12.77 17.91
CA GLU A 39 3.83 -13.61 17.42
C GLU A 39 2.47 -13.04 17.85
N THR A 40 2.32 -12.64 19.12
CA THR A 40 1.08 -12.06 19.66
C THR A 40 0.75 -10.71 19.03
N CYS A 41 1.75 -9.84 18.87
CA CYS A 41 1.59 -8.47 18.36
C CYS A 41 1.97 -8.35 16.89
N ASN A 42 1.70 -9.39 16.09
CA ASN A 42 2.04 -9.43 14.68
C ASN A 42 1.05 -8.61 13.83
N HIS A 43 1.56 -7.78 12.92
CA HIS A 43 0.74 -7.01 11.98
C HIS A 43 0.42 -7.79 10.69
N PHE A 44 1.13 -8.89 10.42
CA PHE A 44 0.97 -9.70 9.22
C PHE A 44 -0.15 -10.73 9.42
N ILE A 45 -1.38 -10.26 9.21
CA ILE A 45 -2.60 -11.05 9.35
C ILE A 45 -3.17 -11.48 7.99
N ASP A 46 -3.99 -12.53 8.01
CA ASP A 46 -4.78 -12.90 6.82
C ASP A 46 -5.83 -11.82 6.56
N LEU A 47 -6.18 -11.66 5.29
CA LEU A 47 -7.33 -10.84 4.94
C LEU A 47 -8.62 -11.52 5.41
N PRO A 48 -9.60 -10.75 5.89
CA PRO A 48 -10.95 -11.25 6.12
C PRO A 48 -11.49 -11.95 4.86
N LYS A 49 -12.17 -13.08 5.05
CA LYS A 49 -12.85 -13.81 3.98
C LYS A 49 -14.19 -13.13 3.67
N ASP A 50 -14.13 -12.04 2.91
CA ASP A 50 -15.28 -11.25 2.50
C ASP A 50 -15.20 -10.91 1.01
N ALA A 51 -16.21 -11.31 0.23
CA ALA A 51 -16.22 -11.09 -1.20
C ALA A 51 -16.28 -9.60 -1.57
N GLY A 52 -16.97 -8.79 -0.75
CA GLY A 52 -17.01 -7.34 -0.94
C GLY A 52 -15.61 -6.74 -0.84
N LEU A 53 -14.88 -7.06 0.23
CA LEU A 53 -13.50 -6.65 0.44
C LEU A 53 -12.57 -7.12 -0.68
N GLU A 54 -12.69 -8.36 -1.15
CA GLU A 54 -11.84 -8.88 -2.24
C GLU A 54 -12.06 -8.10 -3.54
N ASN A 55 -13.32 -7.78 -3.87
CA ASN A 55 -13.64 -6.94 -5.02
C ASN A 55 -13.07 -5.53 -4.87
N THR A 56 -13.22 -4.92 -3.68
CA THR A 56 -12.65 -3.61 -3.35
C THR A 56 -11.13 -3.62 -3.51
N LEU A 57 -10.44 -4.63 -2.99
CA LEU A 57 -8.99 -4.75 -3.10
C LEU A 57 -8.55 -4.93 -4.56
N CYS A 58 -9.26 -5.76 -5.33
CA CYS A 58 -9.00 -5.96 -6.75
C CYS A 58 -9.06 -4.63 -7.53
N GLU A 59 -10.19 -3.91 -7.43
CA GLU A 59 -10.38 -2.66 -8.16
C GLU A 59 -9.40 -1.57 -7.70
N VAL A 60 -9.21 -1.38 -6.38
CA VAL A 60 -8.32 -0.33 -5.85
C VAL A 60 -6.86 -0.64 -6.16
N HIS A 61 -6.46 -1.92 -6.17
CA HIS A 61 -5.13 -2.33 -6.58
C HIS A 61 -4.89 -2.04 -8.07
N TYR A 62 -5.90 -2.29 -8.92
CA TYR A 62 -5.84 -1.94 -10.34
C TYR A 62 -5.77 -0.42 -10.57
N ILE A 63 -6.56 0.37 -9.82
CA ILE A 63 -6.48 1.83 -9.83
C ILE A 63 -5.07 2.30 -9.42
N HIS A 64 -4.50 1.72 -8.36
CA HIS A 64 -3.14 2.04 -7.93
C HIS A 64 -2.12 1.85 -9.05
N HIS A 65 -2.12 0.69 -9.72
CA HIS A 65 -1.18 0.40 -10.80
C HIS A 65 -1.39 1.32 -11.99
N THR A 66 -2.63 1.56 -12.37
CA THR A 66 -2.98 2.38 -13.52
C THR A 66 -2.57 3.84 -13.31
N LEU A 67 -2.93 4.44 -12.16
CA LEU A 67 -2.53 5.82 -11.84
C LEU A 67 -1.01 5.94 -11.72
N ARG A 68 -0.34 4.97 -11.10
CA ARG A 68 1.12 4.96 -11.01
C ARG A 68 1.76 4.86 -12.39
N HIS A 69 1.23 4.00 -13.27
CA HIS A 69 1.72 3.80 -14.62
C HIS A 69 1.60 5.09 -15.43
N TYR A 70 0.42 5.71 -15.46
CA TYR A 70 0.18 6.88 -16.30
C TYR A 70 0.74 8.18 -15.73
N LEU A 71 0.59 8.43 -14.43
CA LEU A 71 0.84 9.74 -13.83
C LEU A 71 2.22 9.87 -13.16
N LEU A 72 2.95 8.77 -12.92
CA LEU A 72 4.26 8.82 -12.25
C LEU A 72 5.39 8.25 -13.13
N PRO A 73 6.59 8.87 -13.11
CA PRO A 73 6.91 10.17 -12.49
C PRO A 73 6.44 11.37 -13.32
N THR A 74 6.00 11.14 -14.56
CA THR A 74 5.50 12.15 -15.48
C THR A 74 4.56 11.50 -16.48
N THR A 75 3.56 12.25 -16.95
CA THR A 75 2.71 11.82 -18.07
C THR A 75 3.47 11.88 -19.40
N LEU A 76 3.01 11.11 -20.38
CA LEU A 76 3.48 11.08 -21.75
C LEU A 76 2.38 11.60 -22.70
N PRO A 77 2.74 12.16 -23.87
CA PRO A 77 1.77 12.45 -24.92
C PRO A 77 1.02 11.18 -25.34
N GLY A 78 -0.32 11.26 -25.45
CA GLY A 78 -1.18 10.13 -25.83
C GLY A 78 -1.60 9.23 -24.66
N ASP A 79 -1.28 9.58 -23.42
CA ASP A 79 -1.80 8.87 -22.25
C ASP A 79 -3.33 8.99 -22.14
N SER A 80 -3.96 7.92 -21.66
CA SER A 80 -5.40 7.92 -21.36
C SER A 80 -5.68 8.63 -20.03
N LEU A 81 -5.57 9.95 -20.04
CA LEU A 81 -5.83 10.77 -18.85
C LEU A 81 -7.32 10.77 -18.46
N GLU A 82 -8.20 10.48 -19.41
CA GLU A 82 -9.62 10.24 -19.13
C GLU A 82 -9.84 9.01 -18.23
N LEU A 83 -9.13 7.91 -18.48
CA LEU A 83 -9.16 6.74 -17.60
C LEU A 83 -8.68 7.11 -16.18
N CYS A 84 -7.61 7.88 -16.08
CA CYS A 84 -7.10 8.36 -14.79
C CYS A 84 -8.13 9.24 -14.07
N SER A 85 -8.80 10.13 -14.80
CA SER A 85 -9.87 10.99 -14.27
C SER A 85 -11.05 10.19 -13.70
N ARG A 86 -11.50 9.15 -14.42
CA ARG A 86 -12.55 8.22 -13.97
C ARG A 86 -12.13 7.43 -12.72
N MET A 87 -10.89 6.94 -12.69
CA MET A 87 -10.35 6.23 -11.54
C MET A 87 -10.22 7.12 -10.30
N LEU A 88 -9.79 8.38 -10.46
CA LEU A 88 -9.80 9.35 -9.38
C LEU A 88 -11.23 9.61 -8.90
N ARG A 89 -12.22 9.68 -9.80
CA ARG A 89 -13.63 9.89 -9.42
C ARG A 89 -14.18 8.74 -8.59
N SER A 90 -13.82 7.51 -8.95
CA SER A 90 -14.12 6.33 -8.12
C SER A 90 -13.53 6.47 -6.72
N LEU A 91 -12.24 6.81 -6.60
CA LEU A 91 -11.60 6.99 -5.27
C LEU A 91 -12.23 8.12 -4.44
N GLU A 92 -12.68 9.21 -5.07
CA GLU A 92 -13.29 10.36 -4.40
C GLU A 92 -14.68 10.05 -3.81
N THR A 93 -15.40 9.11 -4.39
CA THR A 93 -16.80 8.79 -4.06
C THR A 93 -16.95 7.47 -3.30
N ARG A 94 -15.92 6.62 -3.30
CA ARG A 94 -15.91 5.32 -2.64
C ARG A 94 -16.17 5.42 -1.13
N ARG A 95 -17.05 4.54 -0.65
CA ARG A 95 -17.46 4.41 0.76
C ARG A 95 -16.94 3.14 1.42
N ASP A 96 -16.26 2.29 0.65
CA ASP A 96 -15.73 0.99 1.06
C ASP A 96 -14.24 1.04 1.45
N LEU A 97 -13.60 2.21 1.39
CA LEU A 97 -12.17 2.37 1.71
C LEU A 97 -11.91 2.29 3.21
N THR A 98 -11.40 1.16 3.67
CA THR A 98 -10.92 0.95 5.04
C THR A 98 -9.41 1.20 5.16
N PRO A 99 -8.87 1.42 6.37
CA PRO A 99 -7.43 1.46 6.61
C PRO A 99 -6.69 0.23 6.06
N LEU A 100 -7.30 -0.96 6.15
CA LEU A 100 -6.78 -2.18 5.52
C LEU A 100 -6.64 -2.02 4.01
N VAL A 101 -7.69 -1.59 3.30
CA VAL A 101 -7.65 -1.41 1.84
C VAL A 101 -6.56 -0.42 1.44
N LEU A 102 -6.43 0.72 2.15
CA LEU A 102 -5.41 1.72 1.86
C LEU A 102 -3.98 1.19 2.10
N SER A 103 -3.79 0.40 3.15
CA SER A 103 -2.50 -0.19 3.53
C SER A 103 -2.05 -1.27 2.53
N GLU A 104 -2.97 -2.16 2.16
CA GLU A 104 -2.72 -3.32 1.29
C GLU A 104 -2.50 -2.93 -0.18
N THR A 105 -3.24 -1.93 -0.67
CA THR A 105 -3.18 -1.52 -2.08
C THR A 105 -2.11 -0.48 -2.38
N SER A 106 -1.55 0.19 -1.36
CA SER A 106 -0.62 1.32 -1.52
C SER A 106 -1.20 2.51 -2.31
N ILE A 107 -2.52 2.59 -2.49
CA ILE A 107 -3.13 3.67 -3.29
C ILE A 107 -2.82 5.05 -2.69
N ALA A 108 -2.81 5.16 -1.36
CA ALA A 108 -2.44 6.38 -0.66
C ALA A 108 -1.03 6.86 -1.07
N ASP A 109 -0.03 5.98 -1.11
CA ASP A 109 1.32 6.36 -1.51
C ASP A 109 1.40 6.84 -2.96
N THR A 110 0.61 6.26 -3.86
CA THR A 110 0.50 6.72 -5.26
C THR A 110 -0.12 8.11 -5.35
N ILE A 111 -1.25 8.36 -4.68
CA ILE A 111 -1.89 9.68 -4.62
C ILE A 111 -0.93 10.72 -4.03
N PHE A 112 -0.19 10.36 -2.98
CA PHE A 112 0.79 11.26 -2.38
C PHE A 112 1.98 11.51 -3.31
N GLY A 113 2.40 10.50 -4.08
CA GLY A 113 3.42 10.62 -5.11
C GLY A 113 3.01 11.64 -6.19
N ILE A 114 1.78 11.52 -6.70
CA ILE A 114 1.25 12.40 -7.75
C ILE A 114 1.09 13.83 -7.23
N ALA A 115 0.49 13.99 -6.04
CA ALA A 115 0.33 15.31 -5.39
C ALA A 115 1.67 16.02 -5.09
N ARG A 116 2.79 15.29 -5.05
CA ARG A 116 4.14 15.84 -4.81
C ARG A 116 4.85 16.29 -6.09
N LEU A 117 4.30 16.00 -7.26
CA LEU A 117 4.83 16.54 -8.51
C LEU A 117 4.73 18.07 -8.47
N ARG A 118 5.88 18.74 -8.64
CA ARG A 118 6.01 20.20 -8.52
C ARG A 118 5.67 20.95 -9.81
N TYR A 119 5.23 20.23 -10.84
CA TYR A 119 4.85 20.78 -12.12
C TYR A 119 3.66 19.98 -12.66
N THR A 120 2.69 20.68 -13.24
CA THR A 120 1.67 20.05 -14.07
C THR A 120 2.30 19.82 -15.45
N PRO A 121 2.40 18.57 -15.93
CA PRO A 121 2.81 18.31 -17.30
C PRO A 121 1.91 19.07 -18.28
N ALA A 122 2.47 19.60 -19.37
CA ALA A 122 1.75 20.46 -20.32
C ALA A 122 0.50 19.82 -20.96
N ASN A 123 0.43 18.49 -20.96
CA ASN A 123 -0.66 17.72 -21.56
C ASN A 123 -1.69 17.21 -20.54
N GLU A 124 -1.58 17.63 -19.27
CA GLU A 124 -2.49 17.18 -18.22
C GLU A 124 -3.70 18.11 -18.09
N PRO A 125 -4.92 17.56 -17.97
CA PRO A 125 -6.10 18.37 -17.69
C PRO A 125 -5.91 19.18 -16.40
N PRO A 126 -6.26 20.48 -16.39
CA PRO A 126 -6.00 21.36 -15.24
C PRO A 126 -6.69 20.90 -13.95
N GLU A 127 -7.74 20.09 -14.03
CA GLU A 127 -8.50 19.56 -12.92
C GLU A 127 -7.87 18.36 -12.20
N LEU A 128 -6.91 17.65 -12.82
CA LEU A 128 -6.36 16.40 -12.27
C LEU A 128 -5.55 16.67 -11.00
N GLN A 129 -4.58 17.58 -11.06
CA GLN A 129 -3.72 17.89 -9.92
C GLN A 129 -4.50 18.44 -8.70
N PRO A 130 -5.43 19.39 -8.84
CA PRO A 130 -6.30 19.83 -7.73
C PRO A 130 -7.07 18.68 -7.07
N ARG A 131 -7.62 17.75 -7.86
CA ARG A 131 -8.35 16.57 -7.37
C ARG A 131 -7.47 15.64 -6.54
N VAL A 132 -6.27 15.33 -7.04
CA VAL A 132 -5.28 14.51 -6.31
C VAL A 132 -4.87 15.20 -5.01
N MET A 133 -4.67 16.52 -5.02
CA MET A 133 -4.35 17.29 -3.81
C MET A 133 -5.50 17.25 -2.80
N ALA A 134 -6.75 17.42 -3.24
CA ALA A 134 -7.92 17.32 -2.39
C ALA A 134 -8.05 15.93 -1.76
N LEU A 135 -7.88 14.87 -2.56
CA LEU A 135 -7.92 13.48 -2.09
C LEU A 135 -6.80 13.17 -1.10
N ARG A 136 -5.57 13.66 -1.38
CA ARG A 136 -4.45 13.57 -0.45
C ARG A 136 -4.81 14.22 0.89
N ASN A 137 -5.28 15.47 0.85
CA ASN A 137 -5.60 16.24 2.05
C ASN A 137 -6.67 15.52 2.88
N HIS A 138 -7.73 15.04 2.21
CA HIS A 138 -8.81 14.26 2.80
C HIS A 138 -8.32 13.02 3.55
N TRP A 139 -7.44 12.24 2.92
CA TRP A 139 -6.89 11.03 3.54
C TRP A 139 -5.85 11.32 4.64
N THR A 140 -5.22 12.51 4.61
CA THR A 140 -4.29 12.96 5.66
C THR A 140 -4.95 13.64 6.86
N SER A 141 -6.27 13.89 6.80
CA SER A 141 -7.01 14.58 7.86
C SER A 141 -6.70 13.99 9.24
N PRO A 142 -6.48 14.84 10.26
CA PRO A 142 -6.07 14.39 11.58
C PRO A 142 -7.12 13.45 12.17
N GLY A 143 -6.66 12.31 12.67
CA GLY A 143 -7.50 11.28 13.25
C GLY A 143 -6.66 10.06 13.66
N ALA A 144 -7.29 9.14 14.40
CA ALA A 144 -6.67 7.84 14.66
C ALA A 144 -6.28 7.18 13.33
N LYS A 145 -5.10 6.56 13.29
CA LYS A 145 -4.62 5.80 12.13
C LYS A 145 -4.70 4.33 12.48
N PRO A 146 -5.80 3.62 12.22
CA PRO A 146 -5.90 2.22 12.59
C PRO A 146 -4.77 1.40 11.98
N THR A 147 -4.21 0.50 12.76
CA THR A 147 -3.24 -0.53 12.39
C THR A 147 -3.89 -1.91 12.51
N PRO A 148 -3.27 -2.98 12.01
CA PRO A 148 -3.81 -4.34 12.10
C PRO A 148 -4.23 -4.80 13.50
N LEU A 149 -3.63 -4.24 14.57
CA LEU A 149 -3.97 -4.59 15.96
C LEU A 149 -5.12 -3.77 16.56
N THR A 150 -5.55 -2.71 15.87
CA THR A 150 -6.57 -1.79 16.38
C THR A 150 -7.97 -2.06 15.89
N THR A 151 -8.94 -1.71 16.72
CA THR A 151 -10.36 -1.72 16.38
C THR A 151 -10.62 -0.84 15.16
N GLY A 152 -11.41 -1.35 14.22
CA GLY A 152 -11.80 -0.60 13.02
C GLY A 152 -10.80 -0.69 11.86
N TYR A 153 -9.68 -1.40 11.97
CA TYR A 153 -8.72 -1.49 10.85
C TYR A 153 -9.32 -2.03 9.56
N ALA A 154 -10.11 -3.10 9.66
CA ALA A 154 -10.76 -3.74 8.53
C ALA A 154 -12.22 -3.30 8.34
N THR A 155 -12.81 -2.55 9.29
CA THR A 155 -14.26 -2.29 9.34
C THR A 155 -14.63 -0.81 9.40
N SER A 156 -13.69 0.08 9.75
CA SER A 156 -13.93 1.52 9.77
C SER A 156 -13.75 2.08 8.37
N HIS A 157 -14.85 2.45 7.73
CA HIS A 157 -14.83 3.07 6.42
C HIS A 157 -14.48 4.56 6.51
N LYS A 158 -13.61 5.02 5.61
CA LYS A 158 -13.41 6.46 5.43
C LYS A 158 -14.63 7.06 4.74
N PRO A 159 -15.10 8.24 5.19
CA PRO A 159 -16.13 8.96 4.46
C PRO A 159 -15.61 9.32 3.07
N PRO A 160 -16.49 9.35 2.05
CA PRO A 160 -16.09 9.78 0.71
C PRO A 160 -15.73 11.27 0.73
N LEU A 161 -14.86 11.69 -0.19
CA LEU A 161 -14.56 13.11 -0.39
C LEU A 161 -15.76 13.83 -1.01
N ILE A 162 -16.46 13.15 -1.91
CA ILE A 162 -17.62 13.66 -2.64
C ILE A 162 -18.81 12.75 -2.31
N PRO A 163 -19.96 13.31 -1.88
CA PRO A 163 -21.08 12.50 -1.40
C PRO A 163 -21.81 11.71 -2.50
N GLU A 164 -21.57 12.08 -3.76
CA GLU A 164 -22.12 11.40 -4.94
C GLU A 164 -21.66 9.94 -5.01
N ASN A 165 -22.45 9.11 -5.69
CA ASN A 165 -22.07 7.74 -6.01
C ASN A 165 -21.55 7.70 -7.44
N TYR A 166 -20.35 7.16 -7.63
CA TYR A 166 -19.78 6.91 -8.94
C TYR A 166 -19.28 5.46 -9.02
N GLU A 167 -19.75 4.74 -10.03
CA GLU A 167 -19.36 3.37 -10.29
C GLU A 167 -18.30 3.33 -11.40
N LEU A 168 -17.18 2.65 -11.15
CA LEU A 168 -16.09 2.55 -12.10
C LEU A 168 -16.40 1.46 -13.13
N ASN A 169 -16.90 1.87 -14.30
CA ASN A 169 -17.12 0.94 -15.41
C ASN A 169 -15.80 0.65 -16.14
N LEU A 170 -15.24 -0.53 -15.88
CA LEU A 170 -14.09 -1.09 -16.60
C LEU A 170 -14.54 -1.83 -17.87
N THR A 171 -13.74 -1.76 -18.94
CA THR A 171 -13.96 -2.62 -20.11
C THR A 171 -13.66 -4.09 -19.77
N LEU A 172 -14.14 -5.03 -20.57
CA LEU A 172 -13.87 -6.47 -20.36
C LEU A 172 -12.36 -6.76 -20.27
N GLU A 173 -11.56 -6.10 -21.11
CA GLU A 173 -10.10 -6.22 -21.09
C GLU A 173 -9.49 -5.66 -19.79
N GLN A 174 -9.97 -4.49 -19.33
CA GLN A 174 -9.49 -3.86 -18.10
C GLN A 174 -9.87 -4.68 -16.86
N SER A 175 -11.08 -5.25 -16.83
CA SER A 175 -11.50 -6.15 -15.75
C SER A 175 -10.65 -7.43 -15.71
N ALA A 176 -10.37 -8.03 -16.88
CA ALA A 176 -9.50 -9.20 -16.96
C ALA A 176 -8.06 -8.88 -16.53
N GLU A 177 -7.54 -7.69 -16.86
CA GLU A 177 -6.25 -7.22 -16.38
C GLU A 177 -6.26 -6.96 -14.86
N ALA A 178 -7.31 -6.34 -14.33
CA ALA A 178 -7.48 -6.11 -12.90
C ALA A 178 -7.48 -7.42 -12.09
N GLU A 179 -8.24 -8.42 -12.52
CA GLU A 179 -8.26 -9.75 -11.90
C GLU A 179 -6.89 -10.42 -11.93
N LEU A 180 -6.19 -10.32 -13.06
CA LEU A 180 -4.85 -10.87 -13.21
C LEU A 180 -3.91 -10.22 -12.18
N HIS A 181 -3.84 -8.88 -12.15
CA HIS A 181 -3.10 -8.09 -11.14
C HIS A 181 -3.43 -8.49 -9.71
N TYR A 182 -4.71 -8.64 -9.40
CA TYR A 182 -5.14 -9.02 -8.07
C TYR A 182 -4.69 -10.42 -7.68
N ARG A 183 -4.87 -11.44 -8.55
CA ARG A 183 -4.45 -12.83 -8.26
C ARG A 183 -2.96 -12.90 -7.96
N LEU A 184 -2.13 -12.28 -8.79
CA LEU A 184 -0.69 -12.30 -8.57
C LEU A 184 -0.29 -11.60 -7.27
N TRP A 185 -0.86 -10.42 -7.02
CA TRP A 185 -0.65 -9.71 -5.78
C TRP A 185 -1.06 -10.56 -4.58
N ARG A 186 -2.25 -11.17 -4.62
CA ARG A 186 -2.82 -11.99 -3.56
C ARG A 186 -1.94 -13.21 -3.25
N THR A 187 -1.53 -13.97 -4.27
CA THR A 187 -0.64 -15.12 -4.10
C THR A 187 0.70 -14.70 -3.48
N ASN A 188 1.33 -13.63 -3.97
CA ASN A 188 2.59 -13.17 -3.41
C ASN A 188 2.43 -12.61 -1.98
N ARG A 189 1.34 -11.88 -1.72
CA ARG A 189 0.99 -11.37 -0.39
C ARG A 189 0.83 -12.52 0.59
N ASP A 190 0.04 -13.53 0.26
CA ASP A 190 -0.27 -14.64 1.17
C ASP A 190 0.95 -15.51 1.43
N ARG A 191 1.77 -15.75 0.40
CA ARG A 191 3.11 -16.34 0.57
C ARG A 191 3.95 -15.55 1.57
N LYS A 192 4.03 -14.22 1.43
CA LYS A 192 4.79 -13.36 2.36
C LYS A 192 4.21 -13.38 3.77
N VAL A 193 2.89 -13.30 3.92
CA VAL A 193 2.21 -13.36 5.23
C VAL A 193 2.48 -14.70 5.90
N SER A 194 2.44 -15.81 5.17
CA SER A 194 2.71 -17.14 5.73
C SER A 194 4.11 -17.25 6.33
N TYR A 195 5.12 -16.64 5.67
CA TYR A 195 6.48 -16.56 6.20
C TYR A 195 6.53 -15.66 7.44
N LEU A 196 5.98 -14.45 7.35
CA LEU A 196 6.08 -13.42 8.40
C LEU A 196 5.28 -13.76 9.66
N LYS A 197 4.33 -14.69 9.58
CA LYS A 197 3.68 -15.27 10.75
C LYS A 197 4.60 -16.21 11.53
N ARG A 198 5.39 -17.03 10.83
CA ARG A 198 6.35 -17.97 11.43
C ARG A 198 7.65 -17.30 11.85
N HIS A 199 8.04 -16.27 11.11
CA HIS A 199 9.27 -15.51 11.28
C HIS A 199 8.93 -14.02 11.45
N PRO A 200 8.28 -13.63 12.56
CA PRO A 200 7.87 -12.25 12.73
C PRO A 200 9.10 -11.35 12.86
N PRO A 201 9.21 -10.29 12.04
CA PRO A 201 10.38 -9.44 11.99
C PRO A 201 10.48 -8.58 13.24
N GLU A 202 11.59 -7.85 13.37
CA GLU A 202 11.71 -6.84 14.42
C GLU A 202 10.85 -5.60 14.08
N PRO A 203 10.18 -5.01 15.08
CA PRO A 203 9.48 -3.76 14.89
C PRO A 203 10.47 -2.64 14.60
N VAL A 204 10.09 -1.71 13.72
CA VAL A 204 10.95 -0.58 13.33
C VAL A 204 10.61 0.70 14.06
N ARG A 205 9.43 0.78 14.67
CA ARG A 205 8.95 1.92 15.46
C ARG A 205 7.98 1.44 16.52
N ALA A 206 7.65 2.33 17.45
CA ALA A 206 6.54 2.15 18.38
C ALA A 206 5.60 3.36 18.35
N ARG A 207 4.34 3.16 18.73
CA ARG A 207 3.41 4.27 19.01
C ARG A 207 2.64 4.02 20.31
N GLY A 208 2.26 5.10 20.99
CA GLY A 208 1.37 5.02 22.14
C GLY A 208 -0.05 4.67 21.73
N VAL A 209 -0.67 3.75 22.47
CA VAL A 209 -2.06 3.31 22.30
C VAL A 209 -2.76 3.17 23.65
N THR A 210 -4.08 3.34 23.63
CA THR A 210 -4.97 3.12 24.77
C THR A 210 -5.77 1.82 24.60
N ARG A 211 -6.35 1.32 25.70
CA ARG A 211 -7.12 0.06 25.70
C ARG A 211 -8.25 0.04 24.67
N ARG A 212 -8.91 1.19 24.46
CA ARG A 212 -10.05 1.34 23.53
C ARG A 212 -9.64 1.17 22.07
N GLU A 213 -8.36 1.40 21.77
CA GLU A 213 -7.85 1.29 20.41
C GLU A 213 -7.50 -0.14 20.05
N ILE A 214 -7.12 -0.99 21.00
CA ILE A 214 -6.69 -2.36 20.74
C ILE A 214 -7.87 -3.33 20.68
N ALA A 215 -7.94 -4.11 19.60
CA ALA A 215 -9.06 -5.01 19.32
C ALA A 215 -9.08 -6.28 20.17
N SER A 216 -7.91 -6.73 20.66
CA SER A 216 -7.73 -8.00 21.36
C SER A 216 -7.15 -7.81 22.76
N ASP A 217 -7.79 -8.42 23.75
CA ASP A 217 -7.35 -8.43 25.15
C ASP A 217 -5.96 -9.08 25.28
N ALA A 218 -5.72 -10.18 24.58
CA ALA A 218 -4.41 -10.84 24.57
C ALA A 218 -3.31 -9.93 24.01
N VAL A 219 -3.61 -9.17 22.95
CA VAL A 219 -2.68 -8.18 22.41
C VAL A 219 -2.45 -7.07 23.43
N TRP A 220 -3.52 -6.53 24.01
CA TRP A 220 -3.42 -5.44 24.99
C TRP A 220 -2.56 -5.84 26.19
N GLU A 221 -2.73 -7.05 26.73
CA GLU A 221 -1.94 -7.54 27.86
C GLU A 221 -0.47 -7.71 27.49
N ALA A 222 -0.17 -8.18 26.27
CA ALA A 222 1.19 -8.36 25.78
C ALA A 222 1.95 -7.04 25.51
N LEU A 223 1.25 -5.93 25.25
CA LEU A 223 1.92 -4.65 25.00
C LEU A 223 2.62 -4.11 26.26
N PRO A 224 3.86 -3.59 26.15
CA PRO A 224 4.56 -2.97 27.25
C PRO A 224 3.96 -1.60 27.58
N TRP A 225 4.05 -1.20 28.85
CA TRP A 225 3.68 0.16 29.27
C TRP A 225 4.63 1.20 28.70
N MET A 226 4.13 2.41 28.45
CA MET A 226 4.97 3.53 28.09
C MET A 226 5.98 3.82 29.22
N PRO A 227 7.30 3.82 28.93
CA PRO A 227 8.33 4.17 29.90
C PRO A 227 8.13 5.57 30.47
N ASP A 228 8.57 5.79 31.71
CA ASP A 228 8.41 7.08 32.40
C ASP A 228 9.06 8.24 31.64
N GLU A 229 10.18 7.98 30.97
CA GLU A 229 10.95 8.95 30.18
C GLU A 229 10.18 9.47 28.96
N MET A 230 9.20 8.70 28.49
CA MET A 230 8.36 9.08 27.35
C MET A 230 7.07 9.80 27.78
N ARG A 231 6.75 9.82 29.08
CA ARG A 231 5.52 10.42 29.59
C ARG A 231 5.65 11.94 29.60
N LYS A 232 4.73 12.62 28.92
CA LYS A 232 4.62 14.08 28.88
C LYS A 232 3.47 14.59 29.74
N ALA A 233 2.54 13.71 30.10
CA ALA A 233 1.39 14.07 30.91
C ALA A 233 0.90 12.90 31.79
N PRO A 234 0.16 13.17 32.89
CA PRO A 234 -0.31 12.13 33.82
C PRO A 234 -1.14 11.01 33.17
N GLN A 235 -1.91 11.35 32.13
CA GLN A 235 -2.70 10.39 31.36
C GLN A 235 -1.86 9.34 30.61
N ASP A 236 -0.58 9.60 30.35
CA ASP A 236 0.32 8.69 29.64
C ASP A 236 0.60 7.41 30.44
N ARG A 237 0.30 7.40 31.75
CA ARG A 237 0.32 6.19 32.59
C ARG A 237 -0.65 5.10 32.12
N LYS A 238 -1.67 5.45 31.34
CA LYS A 238 -2.66 4.51 30.77
C LYS A 238 -2.34 4.12 29.32
N VAL A 239 -1.16 4.48 28.83
CA VAL A 239 -0.74 4.26 27.44
C VAL A 239 0.26 3.10 27.39
N LYS A 240 0.02 2.17 26.48
CA LYS A 240 0.95 1.08 26.13
C LYS A 240 1.60 1.37 24.77
N LEU A 241 2.72 0.71 24.47
CA LEU A 241 3.43 0.88 23.21
C LEU A 241 3.09 -0.24 22.23
N GLU A 242 2.47 0.11 21.12
CA GLU A 242 2.22 -0.79 19.99
C GLU A 242 3.46 -0.85 19.07
N PRO A 243 3.95 -2.05 18.72
CA PRO A 243 5.01 -2.21 17.73
C PRO A 243 4.50 -1.85 16.33
N LEU A 244 5.32 -1.15 15.55
CA LEU A 244 5.04 -0.87 14.13
C LEU A 244 6.11 -1.52 13.27
N TYR A 245 5.68 -2.26 12.25
CA TYR A 245 6.55 -2.98 11.33
C TYR A 245 6.67 -2.26 9.98
N GLN A 246 7.70 -2.59 9.21
CA GLN A 246 7.74 -2.17 7.80
C GLN A 246 6.60 -2.84 7.02
N ARG A 247 6.19 -2.18 5.94
CA ARG A 247 5.17 -2.68 5.02
C ARG A 247 5.61 -4.02 4.41
N ILE A 248 4.64 -4.89 4.09
CA ILE A 248 4.88 -6.25 3.59
C ILE A 248 5.72 -6.31 2.31
N ASP A 249 5.61 -5.29 1.46
CA ASP A 249 6.38 -5.14 0.23
C ASP A 249 7.88 -4.96 0.51
N SER A 250 8.22 -4.33 1.63
CA SER A 250 9.58 -3.99 2.08
C SER A 250 10.22 -5.10 2.92
N GLN A 251 9.46 -6.10 3.33
CA GLN A 251 9.96 -7.23 4.11
C GLN A 251 10.83 -8.17 3.27
N ALA A 252 11.97 -8.57 3.82
CA ALA A 252 12.88 -9.53 3.21
C ALA A 252 12.34 -10.97 3.41
N VAL A 253 11.51 -11.43 2.48
CA VAL A 253 10.97 -12.80 2.47
C VAL A 253 11.66 -13.61 1.38
N PRO A 254 12.22 -14.81 1.69
CA PRO A 254 12.81 -15.70 0.70
C PRO A 254 11.82 -15.98 -0.44
N LEU A 255 12.25 -15.90 -1.68
CA LEU A 255 11.36 -16.01 -2.85
C LEU A 255 10.88 -17.43 -3.10
N ASP A 256 11.72 -18.39 -2.73
CA ASP A 256 11.49 -19.83 -2.72
C ASP A 256 10.71 -20.31 -1.49
N TRP A 257 10.32 -19.40 -0.60
CA TRP A 257 9.48 -19.76 0.54
C TRP A 257 8.15 -20.37 0.06
N VAL A 258 7.90 -21.59 0.54
CA VAL A 258 6.63 -22.30 0.44
C VAL A 258 6.17 -22.60 1.86
N ASN A 259 4.92 -22.28 2.15
CA ASN A 259 4.33 -22.57 3.44
C ASN A 259 4.21 -24.10 3.61
N PRO A 260 4.86 -24.73 4.62
CA PRO A 260 4.88 -26.19 4.75
C PRO A 260 3.50 -26.79 5.06
N ASP A 261 2.57 -25.99 5.59
CA ASP A 261 1.21 -26.43 5.90
C ASP A 261 0.24 -26.22 4.72
N ASP A 262 0.72 -25.65 3.62
CA ASP A 262 -0.08 -25.31 2.45
C ASP A 262 0.37 -26.12 1.24
N SER A 263 -0.61 -26.72 0.57
CA SER A 263 -0.42 -27.25 -0.78
C SER A 263 -0.55 -26.11 -1.80
N MET A 264 0.25 -25.05 -1.62
CA MET A 264 0.23 -23.92 -2.57
C MET A 264 0.62 -24.43 -3.96
N GLN A 265 -0.36 -24.46 -4.86
CA GLN A 265 -0.17 -24.75 -6.27
C GLN A 265 0.80 -23.74 -6.89
N ALA A 266 1.68 -24.25 -7.75
CA ALA A 266 2.62 -23.46 -8.52
C ALA A 266 1.91 -22.30 -9.24
N PHE A 267 2.57 -21.15 -9.25
CA PHE A 267 2.13 -19.94 -9.95
C PHE A 267 1.77 -20.23 -11.42
N ALA A 268 0.71 -19.56 -11.87
CA ALA A 268 0.36 -19.27 -13.26
C ALA A 268 0.23 -20.47 -14.21
N THR A 269 -0.94 -20.59 -14.83
CA THR A 269 -1.04 -21.34 -16.09
C THR A 269 -0.07 -20.73 -17.12
N SER A 270 0.42 -21.52 -18.08
CA SER A 270 1.32 -21.03 -19.13
C SER A 270 0.76 -19.81 -19.90
N GLY A 271 -0.57 -19.65 -19.96
CA GLY A 271 -1.24 -18.48 -20.51
C GLY A 271 -1.12 -17.23 -19.63
N GLU A 272 -1.24 -17.37 -18.31
CA GLU A 272 -1.06 -16.27 -17.36
C GLU A 272 0.40 -15.80 -17.33
N GLU A 273 1.37 -16.72 -17.39
CA GLU A 273 2.80 -16.35 -17.47
C GLU A 273 3.13 -15.47 -18.68
N ARG A 274 2.56 -15.79 -19.85
CA ARG A 274 2.75 -14.98 -21.06
C ARG A 274 2.14 -13.60 -20.93
N ARG A 275 0.91 -13.50 -20.42
CA ARG A 275 0.25 -12.21 -20.15
C ARG A 275 1.07 -11.37 -19.16
N TRP A 276 1.69 -12.02 -18.18
CA TRP A 276 2.58 -11.35 -17.23
C TRP A 276 3.83 -10.78 -17.86
N GLU A 277 4.52 -11.57 -18.69
CA GLU A 277 5.70 -11.10 -19.41
C GLU A 277 5.37 -9.93 -20.34
N GLU A 278 4.16 -9.93 -20.92
CA GLU A 278 3.68 -8.81 -21.71
C GLU A 278 3.44 -7.54 -20.88
N ILE A 279 2.75 -7.65 -19.74
CA ILE A 279 2.54 -6.52 -18.81
C ILE A 279 3.89 -5.97 -18.33
N ARG A 280 4.84 -6.84 -17.97
CA ARG A 280 6.19 -6.44 -17.55
C ARG A 280 6.91 -5.66 -18.64
N ARG A 281 6.93 -6.16 -19.88
CA ARG A 281 7.53 -5.46 -21.01
C ARG A 281 6.91 -4.08 -21.21
N ARG A 282 5.57 -3.97 -21.21
CA ARG A 282 4.86 -2.70 -21.32
C ARG A 282 5.27 -1.70 -20.21
N ILE A 283 5.43 -2.16 -18.97
CA ILE A 283 5.87 -1.32 -17.84
C ILE A 283 7.31 -0.83 -18.04
N TYR A 284 8.23 -1.70 -18.45
CA TYR A 284 9.64 -1.32 -18.67
C TYR A 284 9.79 -0.35 -19.85
N ASP A 285 9.16 -0.66 -20.98
CA ASP A 285 9.18 0.19 -22.17
C ASP A 285 8.61 1.58 -21.87
N ARG A 286 7.57 1.65 -21.05
CA ARG A 286 7.02 2.92 -20.59
C ARG A 286 7.99 3.68 -19.69
N LYS A 287 8.59 3.03 -18.69
CA LYS A 287 9.56 3.69 -17.79
C LYS A 287 10.72 4.29 -18.58
N ASP A 288 11.20 3.58 -19.59
CA ASP A 288 12.24 4.10 -20.48
C ASP A 288 11.75 5.31 -21.29
N ARG A 289 10.54 5.26 -21.87
CA ARG A 289 9.92 6.41 -22.54
C ARG A 289 9.74 7.62 -21.62
N GLN A 290 9.27 7.42 -20.39
CA GLN A 290 9.16 8.47 -19.37
C GLN A 290 10.52 9.07 -19.01
N ALA A 291 11.55 8.25 -18.83
CA ALA A 291 12.90 8.72 -18.55
C ALA A 291 13.47 9.57 -19.71
N ARG A 292 13.26 9.13 -20.96
CA ARG A 292 13.65 9.90 -22.16
C ARG A 292 12.87 11.22 -22.24
N HIS A 293 11.57 11.20 -21.99
CA HIS A 293 10.73 12.40 -22.02
C HIS A 293 11.12 13.41 -20.94
N ALA A 294 11.31 12.97 -19.70
CA ALA A 294 11.75 13.80 -18.59
C ALA A 294 13.12 14.46 -18.88
N LYS A 295 14.07 13.70 -19.44
CA LYS A 295 15.37 14.24 -19.87
C LYS A 295 15.21 15.38 -20.88
N ARG A 296 14.36 15.20 -21.90
CA ARG A 296 14.08 16.26 -22.91
C ARG A 296 13.51 17.53 -22.27
N LEU A 297 12.57 17.40 -21.33
CA LEU A 297 11.99 18.54 -20.61
C LEU A 297 13.01 19.29 -19.75
N THR A 298 14.00 18.60 -19.18
CA THR A 298 15.06 19.23 -18.38
C THR A 298 16.13 19.93 -19.21
N VAL A 299 16.44 19.44 -20.41
CA VAL A 299 17.42 20.05 -21.33
C VAL A 299 16.85 21.31 -21.97
N GLY A 300 15.56 21.30 -22.36
CA GLY A 300 14.90 22.46 -22.97
C GLY A 300 14.64 23.65 -22.03
N LYS A 301 14.82 23.50 -20.71
CA LYS A 301 14.71 24.60 -19.73
C LYS A 301 16.05 25.30 -19.44
N ARG A 302 17.16 24.84 -20.02
CA ARG A 302 18.53 25.39 -19.79
C ARG A 302 19.11 26.14 -21.00
N GLY A 303 18.33 26.30 -22.07
CA GLY A 303 18.64 27.20 -23.19
C GLY A 303 17.70 28.40 -23.17
#